data_AF-A0AAU4UPQ9-F1
#
_entry.id   AF-A0AAU4UPQ9-F1
#
_cell.length_a   1.000
_cell.length_b   1.000
_cell.length_c   1.000
_cell.angle_alpha   90.00
_cell.angle_beta   90.00
_cell.angle_gamma   90.00
#
_symmetry.space_group_name_H-M   'P 1'
#
loop_
_entity.id
_entity.type
_entity.pdbx_description
1 polymer ?
#
loop_
_entity_poly.entity_id
_entity_poly.type
_entity_poly.pdbx_seq_one_letter_code
_entity_poly.pdbx_strand_id
1 'polypeptide(L)' 'MARSERLARSPVVRRDGQWWLVTGSGSVLATDPTFTGELDRFAAAMAAADQAIADLRSQQDDPPTPHSGRQR' A
#
# COMPACT_ATOMS: atom_id res chain seq x y z
N MET A 1 -0.52 13.97 13.74
CA MET A 1 0.79 13.46 13.29
C MET A 1 0.59 12.82 11.92
N ALA A 2 0.97 13.49 10.83
CA ALA A 2 0.82 12.92 9.48
C ALA A 2 1.72 11.69 9.36
N ARG A 3 1.11 10.51 9.15
CA ARG A 3 1.82 9.24 9.01
C ARG A 3 2.60 9.29 7.70
N SER A 4 3.93 9.31 7.78
CA SER A 4 4.78 9.22 6.58
C SER A 4 4.64 7.81 6.01
N GLU A 5 4.17 7.70 4.78
CA GLU A 5 4.03 6.42 4.11
C GLU A 5 5.22 6.22 3.17
N ARG A 6 6.02 5.19 3.45
CA ARG A 6 7.17 4.83 2.60
C ARG A 6 6.70 3.81 1.60
N LEU A 7 6.93 4.11 0.34
CA LEU A 7 6.49 3.29 -0.77
C LEU A 7 7.40 2.07 -0.90
N ALA A 8 6.97 0.89 -0.43
CA ALA A 8 7.53 -0.44 -0.78
C ALA A 8 9.07 -0.62 -0.72
N ARG A 9 9.78 0.13 0.15
CA ARG A 9 11.27 0.24 0.25
C ARG A 9 11.96 1.11 -0.82
N SER A 10 11.20 1.80 -1.64
CA SER A 10 11.70 2.85 -2.52
C SER A 10 12.25 4.03 -1.69
N PRO A 11 13.27 4.75 -2.17
CA PRO A 11 13.77 5.99 -1.56
C PRO A 11 12.76 7.15 -1.70
N VAL A 12 11.45 6.88 -1.60
CA VAL A 12 10.37 7.86 -1.80
C VAL A 12 9.36 7.72 -0.68
N VAL A 13 8.95 8.85 -0.09
CA VAL A 13 7.96 8.91 0.98
C VAL A 13 6.91 9.98 0.68
N ARG A 14 5.65 9.75 1.06
CA ARG A 14 4.60 10.76 1.01
C ARG A 14 4.43 11.41 2.39
N ARG A 15 4.51 12.74 2.45
CA ARG A 15 4.31 13.55 3.67
C ARG A 15 3.49 14.79 3.35
N ASP A 16 2.44 15.01 4.13
CA ASP A 16 1.52 16.16 3.97
C ASP A 16 0.97 16.30 2.54
N GLY A 17 0.68 15.16 1.89
CA GLY A 17 0.20 15.12 0.51
C GLY A 17 1.27 15.30 -0.56
N GLN A 18 2.50 15.63 -0.18
CA GLN A 18 3.63 15.85 -1.10
C GLN A 18 4.59 14.66 -1.13
N TRP A 19 5.25 14.48 -2.28
CA TRP A 19 6.24 13.43 -2.49
C TRP A 19 7.65 13.91 -2.14
N TRP A 20 8.39 13.13 -1.36
CA TRP A 20 9.75 13.43 -0.95
C TRP A 20 10.69 12.28 -1.31
N LEU A 21 11.79 12.60 -1.99
CA LEU A 21 12.88 11.70 -2.31
C LEU A 21 13.86 11.66 -1.15
N VAL A 22 14.10 10.48 -0.59
CA VAL A 22 15.06 10.23 0.48
C VAL A 22 16.41 9.90 -0.15
N THR A 23 17.39 10.76 0.04
CA THR A 23 18.78 10.55 -0.34
C THR A 23 19.62 10.27 0.91
N GLY A 24 20.87 9.82 0.74
CA GLY A 24 21.80 9.64 1.86
C GLY A 24 22.07 10.92 2.66
N SER A 25 21.77 12.09 2.07
CA SER A 25 22.01 13.41 2.67
C SER A 25 20.73 14.06 3.22
N GLY A 26 19.55 13.48 3.02
CA GLY A 26 18.30 14.05 3.52
C GLY A 26 17.06 13.70 2.70
N SER A 27 16.06 14.56 2.75
CA SER A 27 14.82 14.42 1.95
C SER A 27 14.63 15.64 1.07
N VAL A 28 14.38 15.43 -0.22
CA VAL A 28 14.18 16.48 -1.23
C VAL A 28 12.76 16.40 -1.74
N LEU A 29 12.07 17.55 -1.79
CA LEU A 29 10.72 17.62 -2.33
C LEU A 29 10.73 17.33 -3.85
N ALA A 30 9.87 16.42 -4.28
CA ALA A 30 9.61 16.20 -5.70
C ALA A 30 8.65 17.28 -6.20
N THR A 31 9.13 18.13 -7.11
CA THR A 31 8.37 19.26 -7.68
C THR A 31 7.97 19.05 -9.14
N ASP A 32 8.53 18.03 -9.80
CA ASP A 32 8.18 17.73 -11.19
C ASP A 32 6.80 17.05 -11.27
N PRO A 33 5.81 17.66 -11.95
CA PRO A 33 4.42 17.19 -11.92
C PRO A 33 4.24 15.83 -12.61
N THR A 34 5.01 15.56 -13.67
CA THR A 34 4.98 14.27 -14.38
C THR A 34 5.47 13.16 -13.46
N PHE A 35 6.61 13.37 -12.81
CA PHE A 35 7.19 12.44 -11.86
C PHE A 35 6.28 12.20 -10.65
N THR A 36 5.71 13.25 -10.05
CA THR A 36 4.76 13.08 -8.94
C THR A 36 3.49 12.35 -9.37
N GLY A 37 3.02 12.56 -10.60
CA GLY A 37 1.87 11.83 -11.15
C GLY A 37 2.12 10.34 -11.30
N GLU A 38 3.33 9.95 -11.74
CA GLU A 38 3.73 8.53 -11.80
C GLU A 38 3.85 7.92 -10.40
N LEU A 39 4.35 8.67 -9.41
CA LEU A 39 4.38 8.22 -8.02
C LEU A 39 2.98 8.01 -7.44
N ASP A 40 2.03 8.90 -7.73
CA ASP A 40 0.63 8.72 -7.33
C ASP A 40 -0.01 7.49 -7.97
N ARG A 41 0.21 7.26 -9.27
CA ARG A 41 -0.28 6.05 -9.96
C ARG A 41 0.33 4.79 -9.34
N PHE A 42 1.63 4.80 -9.07
CA PHE A 42 2.31 3.66 -8.47
C PHE A 42 1.82 3.39 -7.05
N ALA A 43 1.60 4.44 -6.24
CA ALA A 43 1.03 4.30 -4.90
C ALA A 43 -0.39 3.71 -4.95
N ALA A 44 -1.22 4.13 -5.90
CA ALA A 44 -2.55 3.58 -6.10
C ALA A 44 -2.51 2.09 -6.48
N ALA A 45 -1.59 1.69 -7.37
CA ALA A 45 -1.42 0.29 -7.76
C ALA A 45 -0.96 -0.59 -6.57
N MET A 46 -0.03 -0.08 -5.74
CA MET A 46 0.40 -0.76 -4.52
C MET A 46 -0.75 -0.93 -3.53
N ALA A 47 -1.54 0.14 -3.28
CA ALA A 47 -2.70 0.06 -2.39
C ALA A 47 -3.74 -0.95 -2.90
N ALA A 48 -3.97 -1.01 -4.22
CA ALA A 48 -4.87 -1.99 -4.82
C ALA A 48 -4.34 -3.43 -4.65
N ALA A 49 -3.03 -3.65 -4.78
CA ALA A 49 -2.41 -4.94 -4.55
C ALA A 49 -2.51 -5.37 -3.08
N ASP A 50 -2.21 -4.47 -2.14
CA ASP A 50 -2.34 -4.72 -0.70
C ASP A 50 -3.79 -5.04 -0.32
N GLN A 51 -4.76 -4.32 -0.90
CA GLN A 51 -6.18 -4.61 -0.73
C GLN A 51 -6.55 -5.99 -1.28
N ALA A 52 -6.10 -6.34 -2.48
CA ALA A 52 -6.38 -7.66 -3.06
C ALA A 52 -5.81 -8.81 -2.21
N ILE A 53 -4.63 -8.61 -1.61
CA ILE A 53 -4.04 -9.57 -0.66
C ILE A 53 -4.85 -9.65 0.63
N ALA A 54 -5.32 -8.51 1.16
CA ALA A 54 -6.16 -8.46 2.34
C ALA A 54 -7.51 -9.17 2.11
N ASP A 55 -8.12 -8.97 0.95
CA ASP A 55 -9.36 -9.64 0.55
C ASP A 55 -9.15 -11.15 0.41
N LEU A 56 -8.03 -11.59 -0.20
CA LEU A 56 -7.68 -13.00 -0.30
C LEU A 56 -7.51 -13.65 1.07
N ARG A 57 -6.80 -12.99 1.99
CA ARG A 57 -6.62 -13.49 3.36
C ARG A 57 -7.94 -13.59 4.11
N SER A 58 -8.80 -12.57 3.97
CA SER A 58 -10.12 -12.56 4.60
C SER A 58 -11.00 -13.71 4.11
N GLN A 59 -10.91 -14.09 2.83
CA GLN A 59 -11.61 -15.26 2.28
C GLN A 59 -11.04 -16.59 2.80
N GLN A 60 -9.75 -16.66 3.10
CA GLN A 60 -9.09 -17.85 3.64
C GLN A 60 -9.34 -18.05 5.14
N ASP A 61 -9.49 -16.94 5.87
CA ASP A 61 -9.81 -16.94 7.30
C ASP A 61 -11.31 -17.17 7.57
N ASP A 62 -12.17 -17.21 6.55
CA ASP A 62 -13.56 -17.66 6.68
C ASP A 62 -13.55 -19.19 6.95
N PRO A 63 -13.87 -19.64 8.18
CA PRO A 63 -13.73 -21.04 8.52
C PRO A 63 -14.68 -21.87 7.66
N PRO A 64 -14.25 -23.05 7.15
CA PRO A 64 -15.18 -23.96 6.52
C PRO A 64 -16.29 -24.24 7.52
N THR A 65 -17.53 -23.85 7.20
CA THR A 65 -18.69 -24.18 8.02
C THR A 65 -18.61 -25.68 8.32
N PRO A 66 -18.54 -26.12 9.59
CA PRO A 66 -18.48 -27.52 9.89
C PRO A 66 -19.75 -28.14 9.31
N HIS A 67 -19.58 -29.00 8.31
CA HIS A 67 -20.70 -29.72 7.73
C HIS A 67 -21.33 -30.52 8.89
N SER A 68 -22.47 -30.04 9.37
CA SER A 68 -23.30 -30.79 10.29
C SER A 68 -24.04 -31.82 9.44
N GLY A 69 -23.30 -32.86 9.04
CA GLY A 69 -23.76 -33.91 8.15
C GLY A 69 -23.27 -35.27 8.63
N ARG A 70 -23.35 -35.53 9.94
CA ARG A 70 -23.37 -36.90 10.48
C ARG A 70 -24.73 -37.12 11.13
N GLN A 71 -25.73 -37.37 10.29
CA GLN A 71 -26.99 -37.96 10.74
C GLN A 71 -27.41 -39.01 9.73
N ARG A 72 -27.00 -40.25 10.02
CA ARG A 72 -27.78 -41.51 9.99
C ARG A 72 -26.89 -42.72 9.77
#